data_AF-A0A2E0BA30-F1
#
_entry.id   AF-A0A2E0BA30-F1
#
_cell.length_a   1.000
_cell.length_b   1.000
_cell.length_c   1.000
_cell.angle_alpha   90.00
_cell.angle_beta   90.00
_cell.angle_gamma   90.00
#
_symmetry.space_group_name_H-M   'P 1'
#
loop_
_entity.id
_entity.type
_entity.pdbx_description
1 polymer ?
#
loop_
_entity_poly.entity_id
_entity_poly.type
_entity_poly.pdbx_seq_one_letter_code
_entity_poly.pdbx_strand_id
1 'polypeptide(L)'
;MDIKNIIDFHLNKIEKKYSSKRIKGNDLINITTSKQLNLFIIKNIYDLWISNFEKNKIKYFDYESPDVVKASEGMMNTLSNNISIDQKDFKSLLESAYNEIINLAISPKEFIKKDLIKSNWYDESKLEKRSKYYIFYKELFQILIKKIKENNEISIKVSEIINYIDEITIDINEDLVKEVSDLIGCEKNELRNKTSKTDENYYSYFSLSKKEIDNLILEATSKSSFEEAASLILKNLKSSYSENFSTKDIRRLLHIIKEKFSLPT
;
A
#
# COMPACT_ATOMS: atom_id res chain seq x y z
N MET A 1 -14.58 -14.80 -9.11
CA MET A 1 -14.76 -13.42 -9.59
C MET A 1 -13.41 -12.81 -9.93
N ASP A 2 -13.23 -12.35 -11.17
CA ASP A 2 -11.95 -11.82 -11.65
C ASP A 2 -11.91 -10.29 -11.46
N ILE A 3 -11.18 -9.83 -10.43
CA ILE A 3 -10.98 -8.41 -10.14
C ILE A 3 -10.44 -7.68 -11.38
N LYS A 4 -9.60 -8.34 -12.18
CA LYS A 4 -9.00 -7.74 -13.36
C LYS A 4 -10.04 -7.32 -14.39
N ASN A 5 -11.02 -8.18 -14.65
CA ASN A 5 -12.10 -7.88 -15.61
C ASN A 5 -12.96 -6.67 -15.16
N ILE A 6 -13.14 -6.49 -13.85
CA ILE A 6 -13.90 -5.35 -13.30
C ILE A 6 -13.09 -4.06 -13.44
N ILE A 7 -11.79 -4.11 -13.12
CA ILE A 7 -10.90 -2.97 -13.32
C ILE A 7 -10.88 -2.59 -14.80
N ASP A 8 -10.73 -3.56 -15.71
CA ASP A 8 -10.76 -3.32 -17.15
C ASP A 8 -12.12 -2.75 -17.61
N PHE A 9 -13.25 -3.20 -17.03
CA PHE A 9 -14.58 -2.62 -17.29
C PHE A 9 -14.66 -1.14 -16.87
N HIS A 10 -14.18 -0.80 -15.66
CA HIS A 10 -14.19 0.58 -15.17
C HIS A 10 -13.22 1.46 -15.95
N LEU A 11 -12.05 0.93 -16.28
CA LEU A 11 -11.06 1.59 -17.13
C LEU A 11 -11.66 1.93 -18.49
N ASN A 12 -12.32 0.98 -19.16
CA ASN A 12 -12.99 1.22 -20.44
C ASN A 12 -14.06 2.33 -20.35
N LYS A 13 -14.81 2.39 -19.23
CA LYS A 13 -15.80 3.46 -19.01
C LYS A 13 -15.14 4.82 -18.85
N ILE A 14 -14.02 4.88 -18.14
CA ILE A 14 -13.22 6.09 -17.94
C ILE A 14 -12.58 6.53 -19.27
N GLU A 15 -11.94 5.61 -20.01
CA GLU A 15 -11.33 5.89 -21.30
C GLU A 15 -12.33 6.45 -22.31
N LYS A 16 -13.55 5.88 -22.36
CA LYS A 16 -14.65 6.43 -23.17
C LYS A 16 -15.03 7.84 -22.74
N LYS A 17 -15.18 8.09 -21.44
CA LYS A 17 -15.53 9.42 -20.89
C LYS A 17 -14.47 10.48 -21.23
N TYR A 18 -13.19 10.10 -21.22
CA TYR A 18 -12.07 11.00 -21.49
C TYR A 18 -11.43 10.74 -22.86
N SER A 19 -12.19 10.22 -23.84
CA SER A 19 -11.73 9.83 -25.19
C SER A 19 -10.79 10.89 -25.80
N SER A 20 -9.47 10.69 -25.70
CA SER A 20 -8.35 11.58 -26.10
C SER A 20 -8.01 12.81 -25.24
N LYS A 21 -8.65 13.01 -24.08
CA LYS A 21 -8.28 14.04 -23.09
C LYS A 21 -7.40 13.43 -22.00
N ARG A 22 -6.36 14.17 -21.58
CA ARG A 22 -5.60 13.84 -20.35
C ARG A 22 -6.51 14.01 -19.13
N ILE A 23 -6.44 13.09 -18.19
CA ILE A 23 -7.19 13.12 -16.93
C ILE A 23 -6.55 14.17 -16.03
N LYS A 24 -7.35 15.11 -15.52
CA LYS A 24 -6.89 16.24 -14.69
C LYS A 24 -7.15 16.01 -13.20
N GLY A 25 -6.48 16.77 -12.34
CA GLY A 25 -6.64 16.66 -10.87
C GLY A 25 -8.10 16.78 -10.40
N ASN A 26 -8.85 17.75 -10.95
CA ASN A 26 -10.27 17.92 -10.62
C ASN A 26 -11.14 16.73 -11.06
N ASP A 27 -10.74 16.02 -12.11
CA ASP A 27 -11.44 14.83 -12.58
C ASP A 27 -11.27 13.66 -11.60
N LEU A 28 -10.10 13.54 -10.96
CA LEU A 28 -9.76 12.45 -10.04
C LEU A 28 -10.67 12.38 -8.84
N ILE A 29 -11.11 13.53 -8.31
CA ILE A 29 -11.97 13.61 -7.12
C ILE A 29 -13.28 12.84 -7.32
N ASN A 30 -13.81 12.83 -8.55
CA ASN A 30 -15.08 12.20 -8.92
C ASN A 30 -14.93 11.25 -10.11
N ILE A 31 -13.78 10.59 -10.24
CA ILE A 31 -13.48 9.73 -11.39
C ILE A 31 -14.31 8.44 -11.36
N THR A 32 -14.58 7.93 -10.16
CA THR A 32 -15.53 6.83 -9.90
C THR A 32 -16.59 7.23 -8.88
N THR A 33 -17.57 6.36 -8.67
CA THR A 33 -18.59 6.50 -7.61
C THR A 33 -18.02 6.26 -6.21
N SER A 34 -16.88 5.58 -6.08
CA SER A 34 -16.19 5.31 -4.82
C SER A 34 -15.31 6.49 -4.45
N LYS A 35 -15.68 7.22 -3.40
CA LYS A 35 -14.91 8.37 -2.91
C LYS A 35 -13.56 7.92 -2.36
N GLN A 36 -13.52 6.78 -1.67
CA GLN A 36 -12.28 6.27 -1.09
C GLN A 36 -11.30 5.81 -2.17
N LEU A 37 -11.78 5.19 -3.26
CA LEU A 37 -10.93 4.80 -4.40
C LEU A 37 -10.33 6.04 -5.07
N ASN A 38 -11.16 7.06 -5.29
CA ASN A 38 -10.73 8.32 -5.89
C ASN A 38 -9.60 8.97 -5.06
N LEU A 39 -9.72 8.98 -3.74
CA LEU A 39 -8.67 9.49 -2.85
C LEU A 39 -7.39 8.65 -2.89
N PHE A 40 -7.49 7.32 -3.02
CA PHE A 40 -6.31 6.47 -3.16
C PHE A 40 -5.56 6.68 -4.47
N ILE A 41 -6.25 6.99 -5.56
CA ILE A 41 -5.57 7.41 -6.81
C ILE A 41 -4.75 8.69 -6.57
N ILE A 42 -5.33 9.68 -5.89
CA ILE A 42 -4.64 10.94 -5.58
C ILE A 42 -3.48 10.70 -4.60
N LYS A 43 -3.68 9.87 -3.57
CA LYS A 43 -2.65 9.46 -2.62
C LYS A 43 -1.46 8.81 -3.33
N ASN A 44 -1.71 7.94 -4.31
CA ASN A 44 -0.65 7.25 -5.05
C ASN A 44 0.22 8.22 -5.86
N ILE A 45 -0.39 9.24 -6.48
CA ILE A 45 0.35 10.30 -7.18
C ILE A 45 1.21 11.10 -6.19
N TYR A 46 0.65 11.44 -5.03
CA TYR A 46 1.38 12.13 -3.96
C TYR A 46 2.56 11.30 -3.45
N ASP A 47 2.36 10.02 -3.15
CA ASP A 47 3.41 9.11 -2.67
C ASP A 47 4.53 8.94 -3.70
N LEU A 48 4.19 8.82 -4.99
CA LEU A 48 5.16 8.74 -6.08
C LEU A 48 5.99 10.02 -6.18
N TRP A 49 5.38 11.19 -6.02
CA TRP A 49 6.12 12.45 -6.01
C TRP A 49 7.08 12.52 -4.83
N ILE A 50 6.63 12.18 -3.62
CA ILE A 50 7.49 12.23 -2.41
C ILE A 50 8.68 11.30 -2.61
N SER A 51 8.43 10.06 -3.05
CA SER A 51 9.49 9.10 -3.32
C SER A 51 10.48 9.60 -4.38
N ASN A 52 9.98 10.20 -5.46
CA ASN A 52 10.84 10.74 -6.51
C ASN A 52 11.63 11.95 -6.04
N PHE A 53 11.03 12.85 -5.25
CA PHE A 53 11.71 14.02 -4.70
C PHE A 53 12.88 13.59 -3.81
N GLU A 54 12.65 12.66 -2.88
CA GLU A 54 13.69 12.12 -2.01
C GLU A 54 14.82 11.42 -2.79
N LYS A 55 14.48 10.62 -3.81
CA LYS A 55 15.48 9.92 -4.65
C LYS A 55 16.39 10.85 -5.46
N ASN A 56 15.93 12.05 -5.77
CA ASN A 56 16.70 13.02 -6.56
C ASN A 56 17.52 13.97 -5.69
N LYS A 57 17.50 13.82 -4.36
CA LYS A 57 18.34 14.61 -3.46
C LYS A 57 19.82 14.27 -3.65
N ILE A 58 20.68 15.29 -3.71
CA ILE A 58 22.14 15.13 -3.77
C ILE A 58 22.83 15.88 -2.63
N LYS A 59 24.01 15.40 -2.21
CA LYS A 59 24.72 15.83 -0.99
C LYS A 59 25.19 17.30 -0.92
N TYR A 60 25.03 18.07 -2.00
CA TYR A 60 25.55 19.44 -2.08
C TYR A 60 24.53 20.50 -1.67
N PHE A 61 23.28 20.12 -1.42
CA PHE A 61 22.20 21.05 -1.07
C PHE A 61 21.67 20.77 0.34
N ASP A 62 21.31 21.85 1.04
CA ASP A 62 20.60 21.79 2.31
C ASP A 62 19.08 21.77 2.06
N TYR A 63 18.51 20.57 2.07
CA TYR A 63 17.06 20.37 1.86
C TYR A 63 16.22 20.68 3.11
N GLU A 64 16.86 20.87 4.27
CA GLU A 64 16.19 21.19 5.53
C GLU A 64 16.09 22.71 5.76
N SER A 65 16.80 23.50 4.94
CA SER A 65 16.67 24.96 4.94
C SER A 65 15.21 25.39 4.76
N PRO A 66 14.68 26.31 5.59
CA PRO A 66 13.28 26.74 5.52
C PRO A 66 12.85 27.23 4.12
N ASP A 67 13.75 27.89 3.39
CA ASP A 67 13.46 28.38 2.03
C ASP A 67 13.30 27.23 1.03
N VAL A 68 14.13 26.18 1.14
CA VAL A 68 14.07 25.00 0.28
C VAL A 68 12.83 24.17 0.58
N VAL A 69 12.50 23.97 1.87
CA VAL A 69 11.27 23.29 2.29
C VAL A 69 10.04 24.02 1.74
N LYS A 70 9.96 25.35 1.94
CA LYS A 70 8.84 26.16 1.46
C LYS A 70 8.70 26.15 -0.06
N ALA A 71 9.81 26.24 -0.80
CA ALA A 71 9.79 26.16 -2.25
C ALA A 71 9.32 24.77 -2.74
N SER A 72 9.76 23.70 -2.08
CA SER A 72 9.38 22.32 -2.41
C SER A 72 7.88 22.07 -2.17
N GLU A 73 7.35 22.56 -1.06
CA GLU A 73 5.90 22.50 -0.78
C GLU A 73 5.10 23.33 -1.79
N GLY A 74 5.58 24.52 -2.18
CA GLY A 74 4.96 25.34 -3.22
C GLY A 74 4.94 24.66 -4.59
N MET A 75 6.04 24.00 -4.96
CA MET A 75 6.13 23.21 -6.18
C MET A 75 5.13 22.05 -6.17
N MET A 76 5.06 21.29 -5.07
CA MET A 76 4.06 20.22 -4.91
C MET A 76 2.63 20.75 -5.11
N ASN A 77 2.27 21.84 -4.42
CA ASN A 77 0.94 22.41 -4.54
C ASN A 77 0.62 22.83 -5.98
N THR A 78 1.61 23.41 -6.67
CA THR A 78 1.48 23.80 -8.08
C THR A 78 1.26 22.58 -8.97
N LEU A 79 2.04 21.51 -8.78
CA LEU A 79 1.92 20.27 -9.55
C LEU A 79 0.59 19.56 -9.28
N SER A 80 0.14 19.51 -8.03
CA SER A 80 -1.15 18.93 -7.64
C SER A 80 -2.33 19.59 -8.36
N ASN A 81 -2.32 20.92 -8.48
CA ASN A 81 -3.31 21.68 -9.24
C ASN A 81 -3.19 21.53 -10.75
N ASN A 82 -2.06 21.00 -11.24
CA ASN A 82 -1.75 20.83 -12.65
C ASN A 82 -1.56 19.35 -13.05
N ILE A 83 -2.14 18.42 -12.28
CA ILE A 83 -2.13 16.99 -12.61
C ILE A 83 -2.68 16.80 -14.02
N SER A 84 -1.94 16.04 -14.83
CA SER A 84 -2.32 15.73 -16.20
C SER A 84 -1.79 14.34 -16.57
N ILE A 85 -2.66 13.34 -16.59
CA ILE A 85 -2.30 11.92 -16.75
C ILE A 85 -2.84 11.40 -18.08
N ASP A 86 -2.06 10.62 -18.82
CA ASP A 86 -2.61 9.90 -19.98
C ASP A 86 -3.30 8.59 -19.56
N GLN A 87 -4.08 8.04 -20.48
CA GLN A 87 -4.89 6.86 -20.23
C GLN A 87 -4.03 5.62 -19.90
N LYS A 88 -2.84 5.50 -20.50
CA LYS A 88 -1.96 4.34 -20.28
C LYS A 88 -1.41 4.34 -18.86
N ASP A 89 -0.92 5.49 -18.40
CA ASP A 89 -0.40 5.65 -17.03
C ASP A 89 -1.52 5.52 -15.98
N PHE A 90 -2.71 6.03 -16.29
CA PHE A 90 -3.86 5.96 -15.40
C PHE A 90 -4.29 4.53 -15.07
N LYS A 91 -4.13 3.58 -15.99
CA LYS A 91 -4.43 2.17 -15.74
C LYS A 91 -3.70 1.64 -14.52
N SER A 92 -2.39 1.91 -14.43
CA SER A 92 -1.56 1.42 -13.33
C SER A 92 -1.97 2.04 -11.97
N LEU A 93 -2.31 3.33 -11.97
CA LEU A 93 -2.81 4.04 -10.79
C LEU A 93 -4.15 3.46 -10.32
N LEU A 94 -5.06 3.17 -11.26
CA LEU A 94 -6.36 2.60 -10.96
C LEU A 94 -6.21 1.19 -10.37
N GLU A 95 -5.41 0.32 -11.00
CA GLU A 95 -5.15 -1.03 -10.52
C GLU A 95 -4.56 -1.03 -9.10
N SER A 96 -3.59 -0.15 -8.85
CA SER A 96 -3.01 0.02 -7.51
C SER A 96 -4.07 0.46 -6.49
N ALA A 97 -4.87 1.48 -6.80
CA ALA A 97 -5.90 1.98 -5.90
C ALA A 97 -6.99 0.93 -5.59
N TYR A 98 -7.32 0.07 -6.56
CA TYR A 98 -8.23 -1.06 -6.35
C TYR A 98 -7.69 -2.07 -5.34
N ASN A 99 -6.42 -2.45 -5.48
CA ASN A 99 -5.79 -3.35 -4.52
C ASN A 99 -5.75 -2.73 -3.13
N GLU A 100 -5.45 -1.43 -3.05
CA GLU A 100 -5.41 -0.70 -1.79
C GLU A 100 -6.78 -0.61 -1.11
N ILE A 101 -7.85 -0.23 -1.82
CA ILE A 101 -9.18 -0.10 -1.21
C ILE A 101 -9.74 -1.46 -0.76
N ILE A 102 -9.47 -2.53 -1.53
CA ILE A 102 -9.85 -3.89 -1.15
C ILE A 102 -9.13 -4.30 0.14
N ASN A 103 -7.82 -4.05 0.22
CA ASN A 103 -7.04 -4.36 1.42
C ASN A 103 -7.48 -3.53 2.63
N LEU A 104 -7.79 -2.24 2.44
CA LEU A 104 -8.34 -1.39 3.51
C LEU A 104 -9.68 -1.93 4.02
N ALA A 105 -10.58 -2.34 3.11
CA ALA A 105 -11.90 -2.84 3.48
C ALA A 105 -11.86 -4.18 4.23
N ILE A 106 -10.85 -5.00 3.94
CA ILE A 106 -10.74 -6.37 4.46
C ILE A 106 -9.84 -6.45 5.70
N SER A 107 -8.72 -5.73 5.71
CA SER A 107 -7.73 -5.73 6.78
C SER A 107 -7.23 -4.30 7.05
N PRO A 108 -8.07 -3.44 7.62
CA PRO A 108 -7.77 -2.02 7.77
C PRO A 108 -6.54 -1.76 8.64
N LYS A 109 -6.39 -2.50 9.75
CA LYS A 109 -5.25 -2.37 10.66
C LYS A 109 -3.93 -2.61 9.94
N GLU A 110 -3.79 -3.77 9.31
CA GLU A 110 -2.55 -4.14 8.61
C GLU A 110 -2.28 -3.23 7.40
N PHE A 111 -3.33 -2.86 6.66
CA PHE A 111 -3.18 -1.94 5.54
C PHE A 111 -2.65 -0.56 5.99
N ILE A 112 -3.25 0.03 7.04
CA ILE A 112 -2.85 1.35 7.54
C ILE A 112 -1.43 1.29 8.11
N LYS A 113 -1.07 0.24 8.85
CA LYS A 113 0.31 0.02 9.31
C LYS A 113 1.30 -0.01 8.16
N LYS A 114 1.04 -0.86 7.15
CA LYS A 114 1.90 -0.98 5.96
C LYS A 114 2.04 0.34 5.23
N ASP A 115 0.97 1.11 5.15
CA ASP A 115 0.98 2.42 4.49
C ASP A 115 1.81 3.46 5.25
N LEU A 116 1.78 3.44 6.59
CA LEU A 116 2.56 4.35 7.43
C LEU A 116 4.06 4.04 7.46
N ILE A 117 4.47 2.79 7.21
CA ILE A 117 5.90 2.40 7.14
C ILE A 117 6.65 3.11 5.98
N LYS A 118 5.94 3.73 5.04
CA LYS A 118 6.54 4.52 3.95
C LYS A 118 7.34 5.75 4.43
N SER A 119 7.16 6.19 5.68
CA SER A 119 7.96 7.26 6.29
C SER A 119 8.54 6.79 7.63
N ASN A 120 9.79 7.17 7.92
CA ASN A 120 10.45 6.81 9.17
C ASN A 120 9.93 7.61 10.37
N TRP A 121 9.48 8.85 10.10
CA TRP A 121 9.09 9.82 11.11
C TRP A 121 7.79 10.52 10.72
N TYR A 122 6.97 10.81 11.73
CA TYR A 122 5.71 11.51 11.58
C TYR A 122 5.63 12.62 12.62
N ASP A 123 5.27 13.80 12.15
CA ASP A 123 4.81 14.91 12.97
C ASP A 123 3.28 15.04 12.82
N GLU A 124 2.69 15.96 13.57
CA GLU A 124 1.25 16.27 13.48
C GLU A 124 0.83 16.57 12.03
N SER A 125 1.56 17.44 11.34
CA SER A 125 1.21 17.89 9.99
C SER A 125 1.21 16.74 8.98
N LYS A 126 2.18 15.83 9.06
CA LYS A 126 2.27 14.63 8.21
C LYS A 126 1.10 13.69 8.44
N LEU A 127 0.72 13.45 9.70
CA LEU A 127 -0.46 12.63 10.01
C LEU A 127 -1.76 13.30 9.56
N GLU A 128 -1.90 14.61 9.76
CA GLU A 128 -3.05 15.37 9.28
C GLU A 128 -3.16 15.29 7.75
N LYS A 129 -2.07 15.54 7.03
CA LYS A 129 -1.99 15.39 5.57
C LYS A 129 -2.36 13.96 5.16
N ARG A 130 -1.88 12.93 5.87
CA ARG A 130 -2.19 11.53 5.57
C ARG A 130 -3.65 11.17 5.80
N SER A 131 -4.24 11.66 6.90
CA SER A 131 -5.63 11.38 7.30
C SER A 131 -6.66 11.79 6.23
N LYS A 132 -6.33 12.79 5.40
CA LYS A 132 -7.20 13.28 4.32
C LYS A 132 -7.51 12.21 3.27
N TYR A 133 -6.68 11.18 3.16
CA TYR A 133 -6.86 10.08 2.21
C TYR A 133 -7.68 8.92 2.79
N TYR A 134 -8.09 8.95 4.07
CA TYR A 134 -8.77 7.84 4.76
C TYR A 134 -10.11 8.30 5.33
N ILE A 135 -11.16 8.36 4.50
CA ILE A 135 -12.48 8.87 4.91
C ILE A 135 -13.03 8.03 6.07
N PHE A 136 -13.02 6.71 5.92
CA PHE A 136 -13.64 5.76 6.85
C PHE A 136 -12.82 5.50 8.12
N TYR A 137 -11.56 5.93 8.14
CA TYR A 137 -10.63 5.70 9.25
C TYR A 137 -10.02 7.01 9.78
N LYS A 138 -10.65 8.16 9.48
CA LYS A 138 -10.15 9.48 9.90
C LYS A 138 -9.98 9.58 11.42
N GLU A 139 -10.89 8.98 12.18
CA GLU A 139 -10.85 8.97 13.65
C GLU A 139 -9.58 8.28 14.19
N LEU A 140 -9.11 7.22 13.55
CA LEU A 140 -7.84 6.58 13.93
C LEU A 140 -6.68 7.58 13.86
N PHE A 141 -6.58 8.35 12.78
CA PHE A 141 -5.53 9.36 12.65
C PHE A 141 -5.68 10.46 13.69
N GLN A 142 -6.90 10.85 14.06
CA GLN A 142 -7.13 11.81 15.14
C GLN A 142 -6.65 11.28 16.49
N ILE A 143 -6.88 10.00 16.78
CA ILE A 143 -6.35 9.34 17.99
C ILE A 143 -4.82 9.36 17.97
N LEU A 144 -4.19 9.02 16.85
CA LEU A 144 -2.73 9.05 16.72
C LEU A 144 -2.16 10.46 16.92
N ILE A 145 -2.77 11.48 16.30
CA ILE A 145 -2.37 12.89 16.48
C ILE A 145 -2.51 13.31 17.95
N LYS A 146 -3.59 12.90 18.62
CA LYS A 146 -3.80 13.18 20.03
C LYS A 146 -2.70 12.55 20.90
N LYS A 147 -2.32 11.28 20.64
CA LYS A 147 -1.21 10.62 21.34
C LYS A 147 0.12 11.38 21.18
N ILE A 148 0.44 11.87 19.97
CA ILE A 148 1.63 12.71 19.75
C ILE A 148 1.60 13.96 20.62
N LYS A 149 0.46 14.67 20.64
CA LYS A 149 0.29 15.91 21.40
C LYS A 149 0.41 15.67 22.90
N GLU A 150 -0.21 14.60 23.42
CA GLU A 150 -0.18 14.27 24.85
C GLU A 150 1.24 13.95 25.34
N ASN A 151 2.08 13.37 24.48
CA ASN A 151 3.48 13.05 24.80
C ASN A 151 4.44 14.25 24.63
N ASN A 152 3.94 15.42 24.19
CA ASN A 152 4.75 16.61 23.86
C ASN A 152 5.88 16.33 22.85
N GLU A 153 5.69 15.36 21.95
CA GLU A 153 6.69 15.01 20.94
C GLU A 153 6.51 15.84 19.66
N ILE A 154 7.59 16.45 19.16
CA ILE A 154 7.58 17.22 17.90
C ILE A 154 7.39 16.27 16.70
N SER A 155 8.02 15.09 16.77
CA SER A 155 7.88 14.02 15.80
C SER A 155 8.17 12.67 16.45
N ILE A 156 7.46 11.65 16.01
CA ILE A 156 7.55 10.29 16.56
C ILE A 156 8.00 9.31 15.48
N LYS A 157 8.74 8.27 15.90
CA LYS A 157 9.16 7.20 15.00
C LYS A 157 7.96 6.39 14.54
N VAL A 158 8.02 5.86 13.32
CA VAL A 158 6.96 5.02 12.79
C VAL A 158 6.71 3.77 13.64
N SER A 159 7.75 3.15 14.21
CA SER A 159 7.61 1.99 15.10
C SER A 159 6.65 2.28 16.27
N GLU A 160 6.69 3.51 16.79
CA GLU A 160 5.90 3.89 17.95
C GLU A 160 4.45 4.16 17.54
N ILE A 161 4.23 4.69 16.33
CA ILE A 161 2.89 4.74 15.72
C ILE A 161 2.32 3.33 15.54
N ILE A 162 3.13 2.38 15.06
CA ILE A 162 2.68 0.99 14.90
C ILE A 162 2.27 0.40 16.24
N ASN A 163 3.04 0.63 17.31
CA ASN A 163 2.69 0.21 18.67
C ASN A 163 1.35 0.83 19.12
N TYR A 164 1.13 2.12 18.86
CA TYR A 164 -0.15 2.76 19.17
C TYR A 164 -1.31 2.18 18.38
N ILE A 165 -1.11 1.83 17.11
CA ILE A 165 -2.13 1.14 16.30
C ILE A 165 -2.38 -0.27 16.84
N ASP A 166 -1.36 -0.94 17.37
CA ASP A 166 -1.50 -2.27 17.97
C ASP A 166 -2.39 -2.29 19.19
N GLU A 167 -2.31 -1.26 20.02
CA GLU A 167 -3.17 -1.05 21.20
C GLU A 167 -4.62 -0.68 20.84
N ILE A 168 -4.87 -0.21 19.61
CA ILE A 168 -6.20 0.21 19.17
C ILE A 168 -6.91 -0.97 18.49
N THR A 169 -8.16 -1.18 18.87
CA THR A 169 -9.10 -2.03 18.12
C THR A 169 -9.58 -1.25 16.90
N ILE A 170 -9.30 -1.78 15.71
CA ILE A 170 -9.75 -1.19 14.44
C ILE A 170 -10.73 -2.17 13.80
N ASP A 171 -12.01 -1.82 13.86
CA ASP A 171 -13.06 -2.62 13.27
C ASP A 171 -13.14 -2.42 11.75
N ILE A 172 -13.67 -3.44 11.08
CA ILE A 172 -14.01 -3.35 9.66
C ILE A 172 -15.18 -2.38 9.51
N ASN A 173 -15.01 -1.36 8.67
CA ASN A 173 -16.06 -0.38 8.42
C ASN A 173 -17.07 -0.93 7.39
N GLU A 174 -18.33 -1.12 7.82
CA GLU A 174 -19.38 -1.70 6.97
C GLU A 174 -19.76 -0.86 5.75
N ASP A 175 -19.63 0.46 5.85
CA ASP A 175 -19.92 1.37 4.75
C ASP A 175 -18.82 1.29 3.69
N LEU A 176 -17.55 1.20 4.10
CA LEU A 176 -16.45 0.93 3.19
C LEU A 176 -16.60 -0.45 2.53
N VAL A 177 -16.94 -1.48 3.30
CA VAL A 177 -17.16 -2.83 2.74
C VAL A 177 -18.30 -2.78 1.71
N LYS A 178 -19.38 -2.04 1.99
CA LYS A 178 -20.47 -1.84 1.03
C LYS A 178 -19.99 -1.09 -0.22
N GLU A 179 -19.26 0.02 -0.05
CA GLU A 179 -18.70 0.78 -1.16
C GLU A 179 -17.83 -0.09 -2.07
N VAL A 180 -16.97 -0.94 -1.48
CA VAL A 180 -16.12 -1.87 -2.24
C VAL A 180 -16.95 -2.99 -2.89
N SER A 181 -17.92 -3.57 -2.17
CA SER A 181 -18.84 -4.59 -2.70
C SER A 181 -19.59 -4.09 -3.92
N ASP A 182 -20.16 -2.89 -3.85
CA ASP A 182 -20.90 -2.25 -4.94
C ASP A 182 -19.95 -1.92 -6.11
N LEU A 183 -18.73 -1.46 -5.80
CA LEU A 183 -17.71 -1.13 -6.80
C LEU A 183 -17.26 -2.36 -7.58
N ILE A 184 -17.12 -3.51 -6.92
CA ILE A 184 -16.66 -4.74 -7.58
C ILE A 184 -17.81 -5.59 -8.09
N GLY A 185 -19.02 -5.42 -7.57
CA GLY A 185 -20.21 -6.21 -7.91
C GLY A 185 -20.26 -7.56 -7.21
N CYS A 186 -19.80 -7.64 -5.95
CA CYS A 186 -19.78 -8.90 -5.20
C CYS A 186 -20.45 -8.78 -3.83
N GLU A 187 -20.85 -9.94 -3.29
CA GLU A 187 -21.40 -10.05 -1.96
C GLU A 187 -20.36 -9.69 -0.89
N LYS A 188 -20.80 -9.05 0.21
CA LYS A 188 -19.91 -8.67 1.32
C LYS A 188 -19.15 -9.86 1.90
N ASN A 189 -19.80 -11.02 1.95
CA ASN A 189 -19.21 -12.25 2.48
C ASN A 189 -18.09 -12.79 1.57
N GLU A 190 -18.14 -12.53 0.26
CA GLU A 190 -17.07 -12.92 -0.66
C GLU A 190 -15.81 -12.05 -0.51
N LEU A 191 -15.98 -10.76 -0.20
CA LEU A 191 -14.88 -9.88 0.19
C LEU A 191 -14.21 -10.40 1.46
N ARG A 192 -15.00 -10.73 2.47
CA ARG A 192 -14.48 -11.26 3.73
C ARG A 192 -13.79 -12.60 3.55
N ASN A 193 -14.29 -13.51 2.71
CA ASN A 193 -13.67 -14.81 2.46
C ASN A 193 -12.35 -14.73 1.65
N LYS A 194 -12.01 -13.57 1.06
CA LYS A 194 -10.65 -13.34 0.54
C LYS A 194 -9.59 -13.19 1.65
N THR A 195 -10.00 -12.91 2.91
CA THR A 195 -9.09 -12.95 4.08
C THR A 195 -8.44 -14.32 4.25
N SER A 196 -9.15 -15.40 3.95
CA SER A 196 -8.63 -16.77 4.07
C SER A 196 -7.64 -17.16 2.95
N LYS A 197 -7.47 -16.29 1.94
CA LYS A 197 -6.55 -16.48 0.80
C LYS A 197 -5.50 -15.38 0.67
N THR A 198 -5.51 -14.38 1.56
CA THR A 198 -4.48 -13.33 1.65
C THR A 198 -3.63 -13.44 2.92
N ASP A 199 -3.87 -14.43 3.77
CA ASP A 199 -2.73 -15.22 4.23
C ASP A 199 -2.12 -15.85 3.00
N GLU A 200 -0.98 -15.31 2.58
CA GLU A 200 0.01 -16.01 1.78
C GLU A 200 0.25 -17.37 2.44
N ASN A 201 -0.55 -18.38 2.07
CA ASN A 201 -0.46 -19.69 2.70
C ASN A 201 0.70 -20.48 2.08
N TYR A 202 1.87 -19.84 2.00
CA TYR A 202 3.11 -20.54 1.73
C TYR A 202 3.39 -21.58 2.82
N TYR A 203 2.77 -21.44 3.99
CA TYR A 203 2.83 -22.47 5.03
C TYR A 203 2.40 -23.85 4.53
N SER A 204 1.41 -23.91 3.63
CA SER A 204 0.97 -25.16 3.03
C SER A 204 2.04 -25.87 2.17
N TYR A 205 3.08 -25.15 1.73
CA TYR A 205 4.17 -25.69 0.90
C TYR A 205 5.22 -26.46 1.72
N PHE A 206 5.21 -26.32 3.06
CA PHE A 206 6.16 -26.93 3.98
C PHE A 206 5.49 -27.99 4.86
N SER A 207 6.21 -29.06 5.20
CA SER A 207 5.75 -30.05 6.20
C SER A 207 5.98 -29.60 7.65
N LEU A 208 6.30 -28.32 7.85
CA LEU A 208 6.70 -27.73 9.12
C LEU A 208 5.52 -27.02 9.79
N SER A 209 5.63 -26.75 11.09
CA SER A 209 4.68 -25.90 11.81
C SER A 209 4.84 -24.43 11.42
N LYS A 210 3.80 -23.62 11.64
CA LYS A 210 3.81 -22.17 11.34
C LYS A 210 5.04 -21.46 11.92
N LYS A 211 5.38 -21.75 13.18
CA LYS A 211 6.54 -21.17 13.89
C LYS A 211 7.88 -21.57 13.27
N GLU A 212 8.01 -22.81 12.83
CA GLU A 212 9.23 -23.29 12.16
C GLU A 212 9.39 -22.65 10.78
N ILE A 213 8.29 -22.39 10.09
CA ILE A 213 8.28 -21.73 8.79
C ILE A 213 8.63 -20.24 8.94
N ASP A 214 8.09 -19.57 9.96
CA ASP A 214 8.45 -18.18 10.25
C ASP A 214 9.96 -18.03 10.54
N ASN A 215 10.52 -18.95 11.33
CA ASN A 215 11.96 -19.01 11.59
C ASN A 215 12.76 -19.29 10.32
N LEU A 216 12.31 -20.22 9.48
CA LEU A 216 12.93 -20.55 8.20
C LEU A 216 12.96 -19.33 7.25
N ILE A 217 11.86 -18.57 7.20
CA ILE A 217 11.77 -17.35 6.39
C ILE A 217 12.71 -16.28 6.95
N LEU A 218 12.76 -16.08 8.27
CA LEU A 218 13.71 -15.17 8.91
C LEU A 218 15.16 -15.54 8.60
N GLU A 219 15.50 -16.83 8.68
CA GLU A 219 16.82 -17.34 8.34
C GLU A 219 17.14 -17.13 6.86
N ALA A 220 16.19 -17.40 5.96
CA ALA A 220 16.36 -17.16 4.53
C ALA A 220 16.61 -15.68 4.24
N THR A 221 15.88 -14.78 4.91
CA THR A 221 16.01 -13.32 4.69
C THR A 221 17.26 -12.70 5.32
N SER A 222 17.97 -13.43 6.17
CA SER A 222 19.25 -12.99 6.73
C SER A 222 20.48 -13.50 5.95
N LYS A 223 20.27 -14.26 4.86
CA LYS A 223 21.35 -14.70 3.97
C LYS A 223 21.97 -13.52 3.21
N SER A 224 23.17 -13.74 2.67
CA SER A 224 23.93 -12.69 2.00
C SER A 224 23.45 -12.40 0.57
N SER A 225 22.75 -13.35 -0.03
CA SER A 225 22.26 -13.28 -1.41
C SER A 225 20.87 -13.92 -1.54
N PHE A 226 20.15 -13.50 -2.59
CA PHE A 226 18.86 -14.10 -2.93
C PHE A 226 19.00 -15.58 -3.29
N GLU A 227 20.10 -15.96 -3.91
CA GLU A 227 20.41 -17.33 -4.31
C GLU A 227 20.51 -18.26 -3.09
N GLU A 228 21.17 -17.81 -2.02
CA GLU A 228 21.27 -18.53 -0.75
C GLU A 228 19.90 -18.65 -0.06
N ALA A 229 19.13 -17.56 -0.03
CA ALA A 229 17.80 -17.52 0.55
C ALA A 229 16.84 -18.46 -0.19
N ALA A 230 16.84 -18.41 -1.53
CA ALA A 230 16.02 -19.26 -2.38
C ALA A 230 16.38 -20.73 -2.20
N SER A 231 17.67 -21.06 -2.16
CA SER A 231 18.14 -22.44 -1.97
C SER A 231 17.69 -23.03 -0.63
N LEU A 232 17.74 -22.25 0.45
CA LEU A 232 17.28 -22.67 1.78
C LEU A 232 15.77 -22.98 1.77
N ILE A 233 14.99 -22.12 1.12
CA ILE A 233 13.53 -22.27 1.05
C ILE A 233 13.14 -23.47 0.21
N LEU A 234 13.74 -23.63 -0.97
CA LEU A 234 13.46 -24.74 -1.89
C LEU A 234 13.79 -26.10 -1.27
N LYS A 235 14.84 -26.20 -0.46
CA LYS A 235 15.25 -27.45 0.22
C LYS A 235 14.24 -27.92 1.28
N ASN A 236 13.43 -27.01 1.83
CA ASN A 236 12.48 -27.31 2.90
C ASN A 236 11.03 -27.49 2.43
N LEU A 237 10.79 -27.41 1.11
CA LEU A 237 9.47 -27.68 0.53
C LEU A 237 9.09 -29.16 0.66
N LYS A 238 7.78 -29.43 0.71
CA LYS A 238 7.25 -30.81 0.56
C LYS A 238 7.72 -31.41 -0.77
N SER A 239 7.87 -32.74 -0.80
CA SER A 239 8.26 -33.48 -1.99
C SER A 239 7.36 -33.20 -3.21
N SER A 240 6.07 -32.97 -2.98
CA SER A 240 5.10 -32.60 -4.03
C SER A 240 5.38 -31.26 -4.72
N TYR A 241 6.19 -30.39 -4.10
CA TYR A 241 6.58 -29.07 -4.62
C TYR A 241 8.06 -29.04 -5.04
N SER A 242 8.92 -29.90 -4.48
CA SER A 242 10.34 -30.00 -4.86
C SER A 242 10.56 -30.56 -6.26
N GLU A 243 9.60 -31.32 -6.79
CA GLU A 243 9.70 -31.90 -8.14
C GLU A 243 9.19 -30.96 -9.24
N ASN A 244 8.59 -29.80 -8.89
CA ASN A 244 8.03 -28.86 -9.87
C ASN A 244 8.18 -27.39 -9.45
N PHE A 245 9.42 -26.88 -9.52
CA PHE A 245 9.81 -25.51 -9.18
C PHE A 245 9.11 -24.39 -9.98
N SER A 246 8.35 -24.74 -11.03
CA SER A 246 7.67 -23.79 -11.92
C SER A 246 6.22 -23.50 -11.56
N THR A 247 5.70 -24.03 -10.45
CA THR A 247 4.35 -23.66 -10.00
C THR A 247 4.28 -22.16 -9.71
N LYS A 248 3.17 -21.54 -10.11
CA LYS A 248 2.89 -20.10 -9.91
C LYS A 248 3.03 -19.69 -8.43
N ASP A 249 2.82 -20.64 -7.54
CA ASP A 249 2.84 -20.51 -6.09
C ASP A 249 4.26 -20.41 -5.52
N ILE A 250 5.18 -21.29 -5.94
CA ILE A 250 6.61 -21.20 -5.56
C ILE A 250 7.23 -19.91 -6.12
N ARG A 251 6.88 -19.52 -7.36
CA ARG A 251 7.35 -18.27 -7.96
C ARG A 251 6.92 -17.03 -7.16
N ARG A 252 5.71 -17.03 -6.61
CA ARG A 252 5.22 -15.96 -5.74
C ARG A 252 5.98 -15.91 -4.42
N LEU A 253 6.21 -17.05 -3.77
CA LEU A 253 7.01 -17.13 -2.55
C LEU A 253 8.44 -16.58 -2.78
N LEU A 254 9.09 -17.00 -3.86
CA LEU A 254 10.41 -16.52 -4.21
C LEU A 254 10.42 -15.02 -4.57
N HIS A 255 9.35 -14.50 -5.17
CA HIS A 255 9.21 -13.06 -5.41
C HIS A 255 9.14 -12.25 -4.11
N ILE A 256 8.34 -12.70 -3.13
CA ILE A 256 8.23 -12.09 -1.81
C ILE A 256 9.60 -12.03 -1.12
N ILE A 257 10.36 -13.14 -1.20
CA ILE A 257 11.72 -13.19 -0.66
C ILE A 257 12.64 -12.23 -1.40
N LYS A 258 12.59 -12.22 -2.74
CA LYS A 258 13.42 -11.35 -3.59
C LYS A 258 13.21 -9.86 -3.32
N GLU A 259 11.99 -9.44 -3.03
CA GLU A 259 11.69 -8.04 -2.65
C GLU A 259 12.51 -7.58 -1.44
N LYS A 260 12.79 -8.49 -0.49
CA LYS A 260 13.61 -8.18 0.70
C LYS A 260 15.11 -8.03 0.40
N PHE A 261 15.60 -8.62 -0.69
CA PHE A 261 16.98 -8.46 -1.19
C PHE A 261 17.14 -7.31 -2.19
N SER A 262 16.02 -6.76 -2.68
CA SER A 262 15.99 -5.68 -3.66
C SER A 262 15.88 -4.29 -3.01
N LEU A 263 15.90 -4.22 -1.68
CA LEU A 263 16.03 -2.97 -0.95
C LEU A 263 17.48 -2.48 -1.09
N PRO A 264 17.73 -1.25 -1.58
CA PRO A 264 19.08 -0.69 -1.56
C PRO A 264 19.55 -0.55 -0.11
N THR A 265 20.81 -0.94 0.11
CA THR A 265 21.59 -0.50 1.28
C THR A 265 21.78 1.00 1.26
#